data_AF-A0A2S0JZQ3-F1
#
_entry.id   AF-A0A2S0JZQ3-F1
#
_cell.length_a   1.000
_cell.length_b   1.000
_cell.length_c   1.000
_cell.angle_alpha   90.00
_cell.angle_beta   90.00
_cell.angle_gamma   90.00
#
_symmetry.space_group_name_H-M   'P 1'
#
loop_
_entity.id
_entity.type
_entity.pdbx_description
1 polymer ?
#
loop_
_entity_poly.entity_id
_entity_poly.type
_entity_poly.pdbx_seq_one_letter_code
_entity_poly.pdbx_strand_id
1 'polypeptide(L)' 'MKSFSMGMILSVIGILVVCLTIMDILPASTKSMKIIYVGIGWVFIIAGSIIRFKNLKQRQ' A
#
# COMPACT_ATOMS: atom_id res chain seq x y z
N MET A 1 -16.62 -10.35 14.71
CA MET A 1 -15.45 -10.19 13.81
C MET A 1 -15.37 -8.74 13.38
N LYS A 2 -14.31 -8.00 13.76
CA LYS A 2 -14.12 -6.60 13.35
C LYS A 2 -13.89 -6.59 11.84
N SER A 3 -14.84 -6.05 11.08
CA SER A 3 -14.71 -5.88 9.63
C SER A 3 -13.46 -5.05 9.35
N PHE A 4 -12.45 -5.66 8.75
CA PHE A 4 -11.26 -4.94 8.31
C PHE A 4 -11.71 -3.89 7.30
N SER A 5 -11.58 -2.61 7.66
CA SER A 5 -11.94 -1.52 6.76
C SER A 5 -11.09 -1.62 5.49
N MET A 6 -11.72 -1.47 4.33
CA MET A 6 -11.09 -1.57 3.00
C MET A 6 -9.78 -0.75 2.91
N GLY A 7 -9.75 0.43 3.54
CA GLY A 7 -8.55 1.27 3.58
C GLY A 7 -7.38 0.65 4.35
N MET A 8 -7.66 -0.15 5.39
CA MET A 8 -6.64 -0.85 6.18
C MET A 8 -5.97 -1.95 5.36
N ILE A 9 -6.76 -2.71 4.59
CA ILE A 9 -6.26 -3.78 3.71
C ILE A 9 -5.39 -3.18 2.60
N LEU A 10 -5.85 -2.08 1.97
CA LEU A 10 -5.09 -1.38 0.93
C LEU A 10 -3.74 -0.86 1.43
N SER A 11 -3.70 -0.25 2.62
CA SER A 11 -2.44 0.19 3.22
C SER A 11 -1.51 -0.99 3.54
N VAL A 12 -2.03 -2.10 4.06
CA VAL A 12 -1.22 -3.31 4.34
C VAL A 12 -0.62 -3.90 3.05
N ILE A 13 -1.41 -3.98 1.98
CA ILE A 13 -0.91 -4.43 0.67
C ILE A 13 0.18 -3.49 0.16
N GLY A 14 -0.02 -2.18 0.24
CA GLY A 14 0.98 -1.19 -0.18
C GLY A 14 2.30 -1.33 0.58
N ILE A 15 2.23 -1.50 1.91
CA ILE A 15 3.42 -1.74 2.75
C ILE A 15 4.11 -3.05 2.35
N LEU A 16 3.36 -4.14 2.15
CA LEU A 16 3.91 -5.42 1.71
C LEU A 16 4.63 -5.32 0.37
N VAL A 17 4.06 -4.63 -0.61
CA VAL A 17 4.70 -4.41 -1.92
C VAL A 17 6.03 -3.69 -1.76
N VAL A 18 6.09 -2.63 -0.94
CA VAL A 18 7.34 -1.91 -0.66
C VAL A 18 8.36 -2.81 0.03
N CYS A 19 7.95 -3.54 1.07
CA CYS A 19 8.85 -4.44 1.80
C CYS A 19 9.42 -5.55 0.91
N LEU A 20 8.58 -6.21 0.12
CA LEU A 20 9.02 -7.27 -0.79
C LEU A 20 9.94 -6.74 -1.90
N THR A 21 9.76 -5.48 -2.31
CA THR A 21 10.65 -4.82 -3.27
C THR A 21 12.01 -4.49 -2.66
N ILE A 22 12.04 -4.03 -1.40
CA ILE A 22 13.30 -3.70 -0.69
C ILE A 22 14.08 -4.96 -0.32
N MET A 23 13.38 -6.04 0.05
CA MET A 23 13.99 -7.35 0.37
C MET A 23 14.47 -8.11 -0.87
N ASP A 24 14.41 -7.52 -2.07
CA ASP A 24 14.78 -8.18 -3.34
C ASP A 24 14.00 -9.47 -3.63
N ILE A 25 12.81 -9.62 -3.02
CA ILE A 25 11.92 -10.77 -3.24
C ILE A 25 11.16 -10.59 -4.55
N LEU A 26 10.77 -9.36 -4.89
CA LEU A 26 10.23 -9.06 -6.22
C LEU A 26 11.36 -9.06 -7.25
N PRO A 27 11.17 -9.73 -8.41
CA PRO A 27 12.16 -9.74 -9.48
C PRO A 27 12.28 -8.35 -10.12
N ALA A 28 13.08 -7.50 -9.52
CA ALA A 28 13.39 -6.16 -9.98
C ALA A 28 14.85 -6.12 -10.44
N SER A 29 15.08 -6.65 -11.65
CA SER A 29 16.42 -6.83 -12.22
C SER A 29 17.18 -5.52 -12.49
N THR A 30 16.49 -4.37 -12.46
CA THR A 30 17.08 -3.05 -12.68
C THR A 30 16.71 -2.08 -11.56
N LYS A 31 17.62 -1.13 -11.27
CA LYS A 31 17.37 -0.06 -10.28
C LYS A 31 16.09 0.72 -10.59
N SER A 32 15.79 0.95 -11.86
CA SER A 32 14.57 1.61 -12.30
C SER A 32 13.30 0.83 -11.96
N MET A 33 13.30 -0.51 -12.10
CA MET A 33 12.14 -1.32 -11.71
C MET A 33 11.87 -1.29 -10.21
N LYS A 34 12.91 -1.29 -9.38
CA LYS A 34 12.74 -1.13 -7.92
C LYS A 34 12.04 0.18 -7.57
N ILE A 35 12.43 1.27 -8.22
CA ILE A 35 11.81 2.59 -8.01
C ILE A 35 10.34 2.57 -8.42
N ILE A 36 10.01 1.93 -9.54
CA ILE A 36 8.62 1.79 -10.01
C ILE A 36 7.79 0.99 -9.00
N TYR A 37 8.27 -0.15 -8.53
CA TYR A 37 7.54 -0.97 -7.56
C TYR A 37 7.35 -0.27 -6.19
N VAL A 38 8.38 0.45 -5.71
CA VAL A 38 8.24 1.28 -4.51
C VAL A 38 7.22 2.40 -4.74
N GLY A 39 7.23 3.03 -5.92
CA GLY A 39 6.25 4.05 -6.30
C GLY A 39 4.82 3.52 -6.31
N ILE A 40 4.59 2.33 -6.87
CA ILE A 40 3.29 1.65 -6.84
C ILE A 40 2.84 1.39 -5.40
N GLY A 41 3.75 0.85 -4.56
CA GLY A 41 3.46 0.62 -3.14
C GLY A 41 3.05 1.90 -2.39
N TRP A 42 3.72 3.01 -2.66
CA TRP A 42 3.35 4.33 -2.11
C TRP A 42 1.95 4.78 -2.53
N VAL A 43 1.56 4.57 -3.80
CA VAL A 43 0.20 4.89 -4.28
C VAL A 43 -0.85 4.11 -3.49
N PHE A 44 -0.62 2.81 -3.25
CA PHE A 44 -1.53 1.97 -2.46
C PHE A 44 -1.66 2.46 -1.00
N ILE A 45 -0.56 2.86 -0.38
CA ILE A 45 -0.56 3.40 1.00
C ILE A 45 -1.38 4.69 1.08
N ILE A 46 -1.16 5.61 0.13
CA ILE A 46 -1.89 6.90 0.07
C ILE A 46 -3.37 6.65 -0.18
N ALA A 47 -3.72 5.82 -1.16
CA ALA A 47 -5.11 5.49 -1.48
C ALA A 47 -5.84 4.84 -0.29
N GLY A 48 -5.19 3.86 0.37
CA GLY A 48 -5.73 3.23 1.58
C GLY A 48 -5.95 4.22 2.72
N SER A 49 -5.02 5.16 2.89
CA SER A 49 -5.12 6.24 3.89
C SER A 49 -6.29 7.19 3.60
N ILE A 50 -6.46 7.60 2.35
CA ILE A 50 -7.58 8.47 1.92
C ILE A 50 -8.92 7.76 2.15
N ILE A 51 -9.04 6.48 1.76
CA ILE A 51 -10.27 5.70 1.96
C ILE A 51 -10.59 5.56 3.45
N ARG A 52 -9.58 5.28 4.28
CA ARG A 52 -9.74 5.23 5.74
C ARG A 52 -10.21 6.58 6.29
N PHE A 53 -9.62 7.67 5.84
CA PHE A 53 -10.01 9.02 6.27
C PHE A 53 -11.46 9.36 5.86
N LYS A 54 -11.86 9.06 4.62
CA LYS A 54 -13.24 9.26 4.15
C LYS A 54 -14.24 8.41 4.93
N ASN A 55 -13.91 7.15 5.22
CA ASN A 55 -14.76 6.27 6.01
C ASN A 55 -14.95 6.79 7.45
N LEU A 56 -13.89 7.32 8.07
CA LEU A 56 -14.01 7.96 9.39
C LEU A 56 -14.86 9.24 9.32
N LYS A 57 -14.67 10.07 8.29
CA LYS A 57 -15.46 11.31 8.10
C LYS A 57 -16.94 11.06 7.82
N GLN A 58 -17.30 9.99 7.11
CA GLN A 58 -18.71 9.64 6.87
C GLN A 58 -19.43 9.08 8.10
N ARG A 59 -18.68 8.69 9.13
CA ARG A 59 -19.21 8.11 10.37
C ARG A 59 -19.36 9.13 11.50
N GLN A 60 -18.87 10.36 11.30
CA GLN A 60 -19.13 11.53 12.14
C GLN A 60 -20.34 12.29 11.62
#